data_AF-A0A1Z4N2K4-F1
#
_entry.id   AF-A0A1Z4N2K4-F1
#
_cell.length_a   1.000
_cell.length_b   1.000
_cell.length_c   1.000
_cell.angle_alpha   90.00
_cell.angle_beta   90.00
_cell.angle_gamma   90.00
#
_symmetry.space_group_name_H-M   'P 1'
#
loop_
_entity.id
_entity.type
_entity.pdbx_description
1 polymer ?
#
loop_
_entity_poly.entity_id
_entity_poly.type
_entity_poly.pdbx_seq_one_letter_code
_entity_poly.pdbx_strand_id
1 'polypeptide(L)'
;MMLTEEILVQKFTTVAKERCPEISDLLQYCHIELVSFYWGVNPKLCQYFVVYFPHQLFTSIIEYRDVFRNIAQDLGTSEAICMNATRIIRDPGSNLKQTNPVLWLELQWVVAQHIEM
;
A
#
# COMPACT_ATOMS: atom_id res chain seq x y z
N MET A 1 1.02 -13.59 -15.29
CA MET A 1 1.65 -12.28 -15.03
C MET A 1 1.23 -11.82 -13.63
N MET A 2 1.60 -12.60 -12.60
CA MET A 2 1.37 -12.25 -11.16
C MET A 2 2.72 -12.23 -10.42
N LEU A 3 3.62 -13.15 -10.78
CA LEU A 3 4.96 -13.25 -10.20
C LEU A 3 5.73 -11.92 -10.15
N THR A 4 5.64 -11.09 -11.20
CA THR A 4 6.39 -9.83 -11.26
C THR A 4 5.87 -8.78 -10.26
N GLU A 5 4.55 -8.70 -10.05
CA GLU A 5 3.96 -7.74 -9.12
C GLU A 5 4.25 -8.14 -7.67
N GLU A 6 4.07 -9.43 -7.35
CA GLU A 6 4.42 -9.99 -6.04
C GLU A 6 5.91 -9.79 -5.71
N ILE A 7 6.81 -10.02 -6.69
CA ILE A 7 8.25 -9.77 -6.53
C ILE A 7 8.53 -8.30 -6.26
N LEU A 8 7.86 -7.37 -6.95
CA LEU A 8 8.07 -5.94 -6.74
C LEU A 8 7.56 -5.48 -5.38
N VAL A 9 6.39 -5.96 -4.94
CA VAL A 9 5.87 -5.71 -3.58
C VAL A 9 6.81 -6.29 -2.52
N GLN A 10 7.34 -7.49 -2.72
CA GLN A 10 8.29 -8.10 -1.81
C GLN A 10 9.59 -7.29 -1.74
N LYS A 11 10.13 -6.86 -2.89
CA LYS A 11 11.33 -6.00 -2.93
C LYS A 11 11.09 -4.66 -2.23
N PHE A 12 9.97 -4.01 -2.50
CA PHE A 12 9.59 -2.76 -1.84
C PHE A 12 9.55 -2.94 -0.32
N THR A 13 8.90 -3.99 0.15
CA THR A 13 8.78 -4.31 1.58
C THR A 13 10.15 -4.59 2.22
N THR A 14 11.01 -5.37 1.55
CA THR A 14 12.36 -5.67 2.04
C THR A 14 13.20 -4.40 2.15
N VAL A 15 13.25 -3.58 1.10
CA VAL A 15 14.03 -2.34 1.11
C VAL A 15 13.51 -1.35 2.16
N ALA A 16 12.20 -1.28 2.38
CA ALA A 16 11.62 -0.45 3.42
C ALA A 16 12.11 -0.86 4.82
N LYS A 17 12.12 -2.17 5.11
CA LYS A 17 12.60 -2.72 6.37
C LYS A 17 14.11 -2.52 6.57
N GLU A 18 14.90 -2.63 5.50
CA GLU A 18 16.35 -2.44 5.55
C GLU A 18 16.73 -0.96 5.77
N ARG A 19 16.02 -0.03 5.14
CA ARG A 19 16.33 1.42 5.23
C ARG A 19 15.85 2.05 6.53
N CYS A 20 14.73 1.58 7.07
CA CYS A 20 14.15 2.11 8.30
C CYS A 20 13.59 0.95 9.12
N PRO A 21 14.38 0.43 10.06
CA PRO A 21 13.95 -0.67 10.92
C PRO A 21 12.66 -0.35 11.71
N GLU A 22 12.44 0.91 12.07
CA GLU A 22 11.25 1.39 12.80
C GLU A 22 9.95 1.18 12.00
N ILE A 23 10.02 1.18 10.67
CA ILE A 23 8.88 0.90 9.79
C ILE A 23 8.51 -0.59 9.82
N SER A 24 9.45 -1.50 10.14
CA SER A 24 9.22 -2.94 10.06
C SER A 24 8.03 -3.38 10.92
N ASP A 25 7.93 -2.82 12.13
CA ASP A 25 6.84 -3.12 13.06
C ASP A 25 5.51 -2.51 12.62
N LEU A 26 5.53 -1.47 11.78
CA LEU A 26 4.32 -0.87 11.22
C LEU A 26 3.81 -1.66 10.01
N LEU A 27 4.72 -2.14 9.15
CA LEU A 27 4.36 -2.81 7.90
C LEU A 27 3.69 -4.17 8.13
N GLN A 28 3.90 -4.82 9.27
CA GLN A 28 3.18 -6.06 9.59
C GLN A 28 1.65 -5.85 9.71
N TYR A 29 1.23 -4.61 10.00
CA TYR A 29 -0.17 -4.23 10.10
C TYR A 29 -0.72 -3.59 8.82
N CYS A 30 0.08 -3.55 7.74
CA CYS A 30 -0.28 -2.91 6.48
C CYS A 30 -0.51 -3.96 5.39
N HIS A 31 -1.35 -3.61 4.40
CA HIS A 31 -1.43 -4.33 3.13
C HIS A 31 -0.77 -3.47 2.05
N ILE A 32 0.10 -4.07 1.24
CA ILE A 32 0.81 -3.37 0.17
C ILE A 32 0.46 -4.02 -1.16
N GLU A 33 0.02 -3.21 -2.13
CA GLU A 33 -0.21 -3.65 -3.50
C GLU A 33 0.55 -2.78 -4.50
N LEU A 34 0.86 -3.35 -5.67
CA LEU A 34 1.31 -2.61 -6.82
C LEU A 34 0.12 -2.37 -7.74
N VAL A 35 -0.24 -1.11 -7.96
CA VAL A 35 -1.31 -0.75 -8.88
C VAL A 35 -0.71 -0.35 -10.22
N SER A 36 -1.13 -1.04 -11.26
CA SER A 36 -0.73 -0.81 -12.64
C SER A 36 -1.87 -0.19 -13.43
N PHE A 37 -1.61 0.88 -14.18
CA PHE A 37 -2.57 1.48 -15.11
C PHE A 37 -1.87 1.98 -16.36
N TYR A 38 -2.61 2.03 -17.47
CA TYR A 38 -2.11 2.64 -18.71
C TYR A 38 -2.65 4.06 -18.82
N TRP A 39 -1.78 5.02 -19.11
CA TRP A 39 -2.15 6.43 -19.22
C TRP A 39 -1.72 7.07 -20.54
N GLY A 40 -2.55 7.97 -21.06
CA GLY A 40 -2.27 8.83 -22.22
C GLY A 40 -2.74 8.28 -23.57
N VAL A 41 -2.58 9.12 -24.61
CA VAL A 41 -2.97 8.83 -26.00
C VAL A 41 -2.09 7.72 -26.62
N ASN A 42 -0.84 7.61 -26.17
CA ASN A 42 0.05 6.48 -26.44
C ASN A 42 0.30 5.77 -25.09
N PRO A 43 -0.39 4.64 -24.83
CA PRO A 43 -0.53 4.09 -23.48
C PRO A 43 0.82 3.70 -22.90
N LYS A 44 1.28 4.47 -21.92
CA LYS A 44 2.46 4.12 -21.11
C LYS A 44 1.98 3.40 -19.86
N LEU A 45 2.66 2.31 -19.51
CA LEU A 45 2.45 1.63 -18.24
C LEU A 45 2.94 2.54 -17.11
N CYS A 46 2.05 2.87 -16.20
CA CYS A 46 2.33 3.57 -14.97
C CYS A 46 2.06 2.62 -13.81
N GLN A 47 2.99 2.55 -12.86
CA GLN A 47 2.89 1.67 -11.71
C GLN A 47 3.20 2.46 -10.45
N TYR A 48 2.44 2.25 -9.39
CA TYR A 48 2.68 2.85 -8.10
C TYR A 48 2.31 1.89 -6.98
N PHE A 49 3.00 2.01 -5.85
CA PHE A 49 2.67 1.22 -4.67
C PHE A 49 1.58 1.91 -3.87
N VAL A 50 0.68 1.11 -3.29
CA VAL A 50 -0.29 1.58 -2.30
C VAL A 50 -0.03 0.85 -1.00
N VAL A 51 0.24 1.61 0.05
CA VAL A 51 0.38 1.13 1.43
C VAL A 51 -0.92 1.41 2.16
N TYR A 52 -1.75 0.39 2.33
CA TYR A 52 -2.98 0.47 3.11
C TYR A 52 -2.69 0.22 4.59
N PHE A 53 -3.15 1.14 5.44
CA PHE A 53 -2.91 1.09 6.88
C PHE A 53 -4.21 1.30 7.68
N PRO A 54 -4.32 0.73 8.89
CA PRO A 54 -5.46 0.99 9.78
C PRO A 54 -5.32 2.38 10.42
N HIS A 55 -6.43 3.05 10.73
CA HIS A 55 -6.43 4.45 11.16
C HIS A 55 -5.54 4.75 12.37
N GLN A 56 -5.36 3.78 13.27
CA GLN A 56 -4.50 3.86 14.44
C GLN A 56 -3.04 4.17 14.09
N LEU A 57 -2.56 3.70 12.91
CA LEU A 57 -1.19 3.94 12.45
C LEU A 57 -1.02 5.23 11.66
N PHE A 58 -2.05 6.08 11.56
CA PHE A 58 -2.01 7.26 10.70
C PHE A 58 -0.80 8.17 10.98
N THR A 59 -0.57 8.53 12.24
CA THR A 59 0.53 9.41 12.62
C THR A 59 1.89 8.76 12.35
N SER A 60 2.06 7.48 12.66
CA SER A 60 3.32 6.79 12.43
C SER A 60 3.61 6.63 10.93
N ILE A 61 2.61 6.26 10.12
CA ILE A 61 2.80 6.02 8.68
C ILE A 61 3.07 7.32 7.91
N ILE A 62 2.43 8.43 8.28
CA ILE A 62 2.57 9.68 7.53
C ILE A 62 3.99 10.26 7.61
N GLU A 63 4.70 10.01 8.72
CA GLU A 63 6.10 10.41 8.92
C GLU A 63 7.04 9.73 7.92
N TYR A 64 6.71 8.52 7.48
CA TYR A 64 7.50 7.73 6.54
C TYR A 64 7.06 7.85 5.08
N ARG A 65 6.08 8.70 4.76
CA ARG A 65 5.54 8.84 3.39
C ARG A 65 6.62 9.11 2.35
N ASP A 66 7.56 10.00 2.67
CA ASP A 66 8.61 10.39 1.74
C ASP A 66 9.67 9.27 1.61
N VAL A 67 9.88 8.46 2.64
CA VAL A 67 10.72 7.24 2.58
C VAL A 67 10.11 6.24 1.61
N PHE A 68 8.81 5.95 1.73
CA PHE A 68 8.11 5.07 0.80
C PHE A 68 8.19 5.56 -0.65
N ARG A 69 7.97 6.86 -0.87
CA ARG A 69 8.10 7.47 -2.20
C ARG A 69 9.49 7.25 -2.79
N ASN A 70 10.54 7.51 -2.02
CA ASN A 70 11.92 7.36 -2.50
C ASN A 70 12.23 5.89 -2.86
N ILE A 71 11.77 4.93 -2.05
CA ILE A 71 11.95 3.50 -2.34
C ILE A 71 11.21 3.12 -3.64
N ALA A 72 9.99 3.60 -3.83
CA ALA A 72 9.21 3.36 -5.04
C ALA A 72 9.93 3.87 -6.29
N GLN A 73 10.51 5.07 -6.23
CA GLN A 73 11.28 5.67 -7.32
C GLN A 73 12.56 4.88 -7.62
N ASP A 74 13.29 4.45 -6.59
CA ASP A 74 14.49 3.61 -6.74
C ASP A 74 14.18 2.25 -7.39
N LEU A 75 12.96 1.73 -7.19
CA LEU A 75 12.47 0.51 -7.83
C LEU A 75 11.87 0.74 -9.22
N GLY A 76 11.91 1.96 -9.75
CA GLY A 76 11.45 2.30 -11.10
C GLY A 76 9.94 2.50 -11.24
N THR A 77 9.21 2.65 -10.12
CA THR A 77 7.78 2.98 -10.12
C THR A 77 7.56 4.49 -9.95
N SER A 78 6.37 5.00 -10.30
CA SER A 78 6.14 6.45 -10.29
C SER A 78 6.01 7.03 -8.89
N GLU A 79 5.40 6.29 -7.95
CA GLU A 79 5.15 6.78 -6.59
C GLU A 79 4.81 5.62 -5.61
N ALA A 80 4.85 5.92 -4.32
CA ALA A 80 4.19 5.16 -3.26
C ALA A 80 3.20 6.08 -2.54
N ILE A 81 1.95 5.64 -2.38
CA ILE A 81 0.93 6.39 -1.65
C ILE A 81 0.47 5.61 -0.42
N CYS A 82 0.11 6.33 0.64
CA CYS A 82 -0.43 5.73 1.87
C CYS A 82 -1.93 5.98 1.91
N MET A 83 -2.73 4.91 2.09
CA MET A 83 -4.19 4.99 2.13
C MET A 83 -4.76 4.43 3.43
N ASN A 84 -5.66 5.18 4.07
CA ASN A 84 -6.30 4.74 5.30
C ASN A 84 -7.40 3.71 5.01
N ALA A 85 -7.11 2.43 5.27
CA ALA A 85 -8.01 1.31 5.04
C ALA A 85 -9.31 1.44 5.84
N THR A 86 -9.24 1.91 7.09
CA THR A 86 -10.42 2.12 7.94
C THR A 86 -11.39 3.11 7.31
N ARG A 87 -10.88 4.19 6.71
CA ARG A 87 -11.71 5.18 6.03
C ARG A 87 -12.35 4.59 4.77
N ILE A 88 -11.60 3.83 3.96
CA ILE A 88 -12.11 3.20 2.73
C ILE A 88 -13.23 2.20 3.04
N ILE A 89 -13.03 1.36 4.06
CA ILE A 89 -14.00 0.34 4.47
C ILE A 89 -15.27 0.94 5.06
N ARG A 90 -15.15 2.04 5.81
CA ARG A 90 -16.29 2.71 6.47
C ARG A 90 -16.99 3.73 5.59
N ASP A 91 -16.43 4.06 4.42
CA ASP A 91 -17.04 5.00 3.50
C ASP A 91 -18.30 4.37 2.87
N PRO A 92 -19.51 4.91 3.15
CA PRO A 92 -20.76 4.38 2.60
C PRO A 92 -20.84 4.51 1.08
N GLY A 93 -20.06 5.41 0.47
CA GLY A 93 -19.94 5.55 -0.98
C GLY A 93 -18.94 4.59 -1.62
N SER A 94 -18.19 3.83 -0.83
CA SER A 94 -17.19 2.88 -1.35
C SER A 94 -17.89 1.72 -2.06
N ASN A 95 -17.54 1.53 -3.34
CA ASN A 95 -17.98 0.38 -4.13
C ASN A 95 -16.95 -0.76 -4.14
N LEU A 96 -15.92 -0.68 -3.28
CA LEU A 96 -14.78 -1.60 -3.29
C LEU A 96 -15.21 -3.05 -3.12
N LYS A 97 -16.23 -3.31 -2.28
CA LYS A 97 -16.77 -4.66 -2.07
C LYS A 97 -17.29 -5.28 -3.38
N GLN A 98 -17.84 -4.47 -4.29
CA GLN A 98 -18.39 -4.91 -5.55
C GLN A 98 -17.32 -4.95 -6.66
N THR A 99 -16.42 -3.96 -6.69
CA THR A 99 -15.43 -3.78 -7.77
C THR A 99 -14.16 -4.60 -7.57
N ASN A 100 -13.73 -4.79 -6.32
CA ASN A 100 -12.58 -5.62 -5.97
C ASN A 100 -12.83 -6.31 -4.59
N PRO A 101 -13.64 -7.39 -4.57
CA PRO A 101 -14.00 -8.07 -3.32
C PRO A 101 -12.80 -8.69 -2.59
N VAL A 102 -11.73 -9.05 -3.30
CA VAL A 102 -10.50 -9.58 -2.70
C VAL A 102 -9.81 -8.48 -1.90
N LEU A 103 -9.51 -7.34 -2.52
CA LEU A 103 -8.92 -6.20 -1.81
C LEU A 103 -9.83 -5.74 -0.66
N TRP A 104 -11.15 -5.75 -0.85
CA TRP A 104 -12.08 -5.45 0.24
C TRP A 104 -11.87 -6.36 1.46
N LEU A 105 -11.70 -7.67 1.28
CA LEU A 105 -11.41 -8.61 2.37
C LEU A 105 -10.04 -8.36 3.01
N GLU A 106 -9.01 -8.12 2.20
CA GLU A 106 -7.67 -7.76 2.70
C GLU A 106 -7.71 -6.50 3.57
N LEU A 107 -8.43 -5.47 3.13
CA LEU A 107 -8.59 -4.23 3.91
C LEU A 107 -9.44 -4.44 5.17
N GLN A 108 -10.45 -5.31 5.14
CA GLN A 108 -11.18 -5.70 6.36
C GLN A 108 -10.25 -6.35 7.37
N TRP A 109 -9.33 -7.22 6.93
CA TRP A 109 -8.33 -7.83 7.80
C TRP A 109 -7.38 -6.78 8.38
N VAL A 110 -6.84 -5.87 7.56
CA VAL A 110 -6.02 -4.74 8.03
C VAL A 110 -6.74 -3.94 9.12
N VAL A 111 -8.03 -3.66 8.94
CA VAL A 111 -8.83 -2.86 9.88
C VAL A 111 -9.20 -3.63 11.15
N ALA A 112 -9.37 -4.95 11.06
CA ALA A 112 -9.74 -5.80 12.18
C ALA A 112 -8.56 -6.16 13.11
N GLN A 113 -7.32 -5.96 12.66
CA GLN A 113 -6.16 -6.20 13.50
C GLN A 113 -6.19 -5.30 14.75
N HIS A 114 -6.24 -5.93 15.92
CA HIS A 114 -6.07 -5.26 17.19
C HIS A 114 -4.60 -4.90 17.35
N ILE A 115 -4.31 -3.61 17.26
CA ILE A 115 -2.97 -3.10 17.57
C ILE A 115 -2.96 -2.82 19.07
N GLU A 116 -2.32 -3.69 19.83
CA GLU A 116 -1.92 -3.39 21.21
C GLU A 116 -0.74 -2.42 21.11
N MET A 117 -1.02 -1.11 21.18
CA MET A 117 0.00 -0.05 21.26
C MET A 117 0.27 0.32 22.72
#